data_AF-H0UMX6-F1
#
_entry.id   AF-H0UMX6-F1
#
_cell.length_a   1.000
_cell.length_b   1.000
_cell.length_c   1.000
_cell.angle_alpha   90.00
_cell.angle_beta   90.00
_cell.angle_gamma   90.00
#
_symmetry.space_group_name_H-M   'P 1'
#
loop_
_entity.id
_entity.type
_entity.pdbx_description
1 polymer ?
#
loop_
_entity_poly.entity_id
_entity_poly.type
_entity_poly.pdbx_seq_one_letter_code
_entity_poly.pdbx_strand_id
1 'polypeptide(L)'
;MRKRKETELKGHSSGCRMDFPSPPEELPRWALEEAKRWQRKDEFDVLVMAEEISGRSLEVRYAPLPDGMWGFHVCRTSRGAIFINSSLPPLWRHFTLFYEVYHIINHPKGQAFFERTLQPLSRFEQEADSFAWAAVWPEWIDGDYRDW
;
A
#
# COMPACT_ATOMS: atom_id res chain seq x y z
N MET A 1 -43.97 30.04 29.80
CA MET A 1 -42.63 30.26 29.20
C MET A 1 -41.65 29.24 29.76
N ARG A 2 -41.28 28.20 28.98
CA ARG A 2 -40.25 27.21 29.34
C ARG A 2 -39.12 27.34 28.31
N LYS A 3 -37.91 27.72 28.75
CA LYS A 3 -36.71 27.74 27.91
C LYS A 3 -36.24 26.29 27.69
N ARG A 4 -36.21 25.84 26.44
CA ARG A 4 -35.53 24.59 26.05
C ARG A 4 -34.01 24.85 26.13
N LYS A 5 -33.28 24.00 26.84
CA LYS A 5 -31.82 23.90 26.71
C LYS A 5 -31.54 23.02 25.50
N GLU A 6 -31.01 23.61 24.44
CA GLU A 6 -30.34 22.85 23.38
C GLU A 6 -29.12 22.16 24.00
N THR A 7 -29.10 20.85 23.87
CA THR A 7 -27.96 20.03 24.28
C THR A 7 -27.20 19.75 22.99
N GLU A 8 -26.14 20.50 22.75
CA GLU A 8 -25.20 20.20 21.67
C GLU A 8 -24.57 18.84 21.93
N LEU A 9 -25.01 17.84 21.18
CA LEU A 9 -24.29 16.59 21.02
C LEU A 9 -23.01 16.91 20.25
N LYS A 10 -21.92 17.17 20.99
CA LYS A 10 -20.56 17.12 20.44
C LYS A 10 -20.31 15.70 19.95
N GLY A 11 -20.54 15.48 18.66
CA GLY A 11 -20.04 14.31 17.96
C GLY A 11 -18.53 14.26 18.14
N HIS A 12 -18.06 13.32 18.96
CA HIS A 12 -16.67 12.91 18.93
C HIS A 12 -16.47 12.19 17.59
N SER A 13 -16.09 12.93 16.55
CA SER A 13 -15.33 12.33 15.48
C SER A 13 -13.96 12.02 16.07
N SER A 14 -13.81 10.84 16.68
CA SER A 14 -12.50 10.22 16.83
C SER A 14 -12.02 9.89 15.42
N GLY A 15 -11.59 10.91 14.68
CA GLY A 15 -10.91 10.74 13.43
C GLY A 15 -9.59 10.10 13.75
N CYS A 16 -9.47 8.80 13.52
CA CYS A 16 -8.17 8.20 13.28
C CYS A 16 -7.58 8.93 12.09
N ARG A 17 -6.63 9.83 12.37
CA ARG A 17 -5.89 10.52 11.33
C ARG A 17 -4.84 9.52 10.87
N MET A 18 -5.09 8.88 9.73
CA MET A 18 -4.03 8.16 9.02
C MET A 18 -2.99 9.22 8.64
N ASP A 19 -1.80 9.11 9.23
CA ASP A 19 -0.69 10.00 8.92
C ASP A 19 0.00 9.49 7.66
N PHE A 20 -0.01 10.32 6.63
CA PHE A 20 0.55 10.03 5.33
C PHE A 20 1.94 10.65 5.22
N PRO A 21 3.01 9.85 5.05
CA PRO A 21 4.37 10.36 4.95
C PRO A 21 4.53 11.16 3.66
N SER A 22 5.39 12.17 3.73
CA SER A 22 5.92 12.78 2.51
C SER A 22 6.83 11.79 1.79
N PRO A 23 6.96 11.89 0.46
CA PRO A 23 7.98 11.13 -0.24
C PRO A 23 9.39 11.42 0.29
N PRO A 24 10.31 10.46 0.14
CA PRO A 24 11.72 10.71 0.44
C PRO A 24 12.29 11.80 -0.49
N GLU A 25 13.29 12.53 0.01
CA GLU A 25 13.96 13.60 -0.76
C GLU A 25 14.58 13.07 -2.06
N GLU A 26 15.14 11.86 -1.99
CA GLU A 26 15.70 11.15 -3.14
C GLU A 26 15.28 9.68 -3.11
N LEU A 27 14.82 9.18 -4.24
CA LEU A 27 14.56 7.75 -4.44
C LEU A 27 15.82 7.06 -4.94
N PRO A 28 16.14 5.86 -4.42
CA PRO A 28 17.33 5.16 -4.86
C PRO A 28 17.19 4.73 -6.32
N ARG A 29 18.30 4.79 -7.07
CA ARG A 29 18.33 4.52 -8.51
C ARG A 29 17.72 3.17 -8.89
N TRP A 30 17.99 2.13 -8.09
CA TRP A 30 17.47 0.79 -8.35
C TRP A 30 15.93 0.77 -8.31
N ALA A 31 15.30 1.50 -7.38
CA ALA A 31 13.85 1.54 -7.26
C ALA A 31 13.22 2.26 -8.45
N LEU A 32 13.83 3.36 -8.90
CA LEU A 32 13.41 4.07 -10.10
C LEU A 32 13.50 3.20 -11.36
N GLU A 33 14.58 2.45 -11.51
CA GLU A 33 14.78 1.56 -12.66
C GLU A 33 13.78 0.39 -12.65
N GLU A 34 13.58 -0.23 -11.48
CA GLU A 34 12.66 -1.36 -11.31
C GLU A 34 11.18 -0.93 -11.46
N ALA A 35 10.80 0.19 -10.85
CA ALA A 35 9.44 0.72 -10.87
C ALA A 35 9.00 1.24 -12.24
N LYS A 36 9.95 1.54 -13.14
CA LYS A 36 9.65 2.14 -14.45
C LYS A 36 8.58 1.40 -15.27
N ARG A 37 8.54 0.07 -15.19
CA ARG A 37 7.54 -0.75 -15.91
C ARG A 37 6.17 -0.81 -15.23
N TRP A 38 6.10 -0.38 -13.97
CA TRP A 38 4.90 -0.41 -13.12
C TRP A 38 4.18 0.94 -13.07
N GLN A 39 4.89 2.02 -13.40
CA GLN A 39 4.33 3.38 -13.42
C GLN A 39 3.15 3.50 -14.38
N ARG A 40 2.13 4.29 -13.99
CA ARG A 40 0.92 4.56 -14.79
C ARG A 40 0.15 3.30 -15.21
N LYS A 41 0.24 2.25 -14.39
CA LYS A 41 -0.55 1.02 -14.55
C LYS A 41 -1.78 1.08 -13.66
N ASP A 42 -2.89 0.58 -14.17
CA ASP A 42 -4.06 0.36 -13.32
C ASP A 42 -3.90 -0.92 -12.49
N GLU A 43 -4.82 -1.14 -11.55
CA GLU A 43 -4.83 -2.32 -10.69
C GLU A 43 -4.77 -3.63 -11.49
N PHE A 44 -5.47 -3.70 -12.62
CA PHE A 44 -5.53 -4.91 -13.43
C PHE A 44 -4.16 -5.22 -14.05
N ASP A 45 -3.54 -4.24 -14.70
CA ASP A 45 -2.21 -4.36 -15.28
C ASP A 45 -1.17 -4.74 -14.21
N VAL A 46 -1.23 -4.11 -13.03
CA VAL A 46 -0.35 -4.43 -11.90
C VAL A 46 -0.52 -5.88 -11.46
N LEU A 47 -1.76 -6.35 -11.32
CA LEU A 47 -2.05 -7.72 -10.93
C LEU A 47 -1.53 -8.72 -11.95
N VAL A 48 -1.84 -8.54 -13.24
CA VAL A 48 -1.37 -9.44 -14.31
C VAL A 48 0.15 -9.57 -14.28
N MET A 49 0.86 -8.44 -14.20
CA MET A 49 2.32 -8.46 -14.12
C MET A 49 2.83 -9.16 -12.85
N ALA A 50 2.21 -8.91 -11.70
CA ALA A 50 2.59 -9.55 -10.44
C ALA A 50 2.32 -11.05 -10.45
N GLU A 51 1.22 -11.51 -11.07
CA GLU A 51 0.92 -12.92 -11.26
C GLU A 51 1.96 -13.61 -12.15
N GLU A 52 2.32 -12.99 -13.28
CA GLU A 52 3.34 -13.51 -14.21
C GLU A 52 4.70 -13.68 -13.54
N ILE A 53 5.13 -12.67 -12.76
CA ILE A 53 6.45 -12.69 -12.10
C ILE A 53 6.45 -13.67 -10.92
N SER A 54 5.39 -13.67 -10.12
CA SER A 54 5.36 -14.45 -8.88
C SER A 54 4.94 -15.92 -9.10
N GLY A 55 4.33 -16.24 -10.23
CA GLY A 55 3.74 -17.55 -10.52
C GLY A 55 2.51 -17.87 -9.65
N ARG A 56 1.90 -16.85 -9.03
CA ARG A 56 0.71 -16.98 -8.18
C ARG A 56 -0.48 -16.31 -8.85
N SER A 57 -1.67 -16.82 -8.61
CA SER A 57 -2.89 -16.06 -8.89
C SER A 57 -3.18 -15.11 -7.72
N LEU A 58 -3.43 -13.85 -8.03
CA LEU A 58 -3.57 -12.75 -7.08
C LEU A 58 -4.94 -12.10 -7.23
N GLU A 59 -5.51 -11.65 -6.11
CA GLU A 59 -6.71 -10.82 -6.07
C GLU A 59 -6.49 -9.63 -5.14
N VAL A 60 -7.08 -8.49 -5.47
CA VAL A 60 -7.14 -7.32 -4.57
C VAL A 60 -8.51 -7.28 -3.90
N ARG A 61 -8.52 -7.00 -2.60
CA ARG A 61 -9.73 -6.84 -1.79
C ARG A 61 -9.68 -5.54 -1.01
N TYR A 62 -10.66 -4.68 -1.26
CA TYR A 62 -10.88 -3.47 -0.48
C TYR A 62 -11.78 -3.77 0.71
N ALA A 63 -11.29 -3.52 1.93
CA ALA A 63 -12.05 -3.74 3.15
C ALA A 63 -11.76 -2.66 4.19
N PRO A 64 -12.67 -2.39 5.14
CA PRO A 64 -12.33 -1.58 6.30
C PRO A 64 -11.30 -2.33 7.14
N LEU A 65 -10.09 -1.76 7.29
CA LEU A 65 -9.02 -2.32 8.12
C LEU A 65 -8.84 -1.47 9.39
N PRO A 66 -8.21 -2.04 10.45
CA PRO A 66 -7.93 -1.29 11.67
C PRO A 66 -7.16 0.00 11.42
N ASP A 67 -7.35 0.94 12.33
CA ASP A 67 -6.60 2.19 12.39
C ASP A 67 -5.08 1.93 12.38
N GLY A 68 -4.35 2.67 11.54
CA GLY A 68 -2.90 2.48 11.33
C GLY A 68 -2.51 1.36 10.37
N MET A 69 -3.45 0.57 9.84
CA MET A 69 -3.18 -0.46 8.83
C MET A 69 -3.62 0.02 7.45
N TRP A 70 -2.67 0.09 6.52
CA TRP A 70 -2.94 0.48 5.14
C TRP A 70 -3.28 -0.72 4.26
N GLY A 71 -2.57 -1.82 4.43
CA GLY A 71 -2.82 -3.06 3.73
C GLY A 71 -2.01 -4.22 4.31
N PHE A 72 -2.22 -5.39 3.74
CA PHE A 72 -1.40 -6.58 3.96
C PHE A 72 -1.68 -7.59 2.85
N HIS A 73 -0.72 -8.47 2.57
CA HIS A 73 -0.94 -9.63 1.71
C HIS A 73 -1.03 -10.94 2.50
N VAL A 74 -1.74 -11.91 1.92
CA VAL A 74 -1.78 -13.30 2.38
C VAL A 74 -1.52 -14.22 1.20
N CYS A 75 -0.41 -14.95 1.25
CA CYS A 75 -0.04 -15.91 0.22
C CYS A 75 -0.12 -17.34 0.75
N ARG A 76 -0.77 -18.23 -0.01
CA ARG A 76 -0.79 -19.68 0.21
C ARG A 76 -0.51 -20.40 -1.09
N THR A 77 0.64 -21.06 -1.19
CA THR A 77 1.03 -21.86 -2.35
C THR A 77 0.93 -21.06 -3.66
N SER A 78 0.01 -21.41 -4.56
CA SER A 78 -0.23 -20.78 -5.86
C SER A 78 -1.23 -19.62 -5.83
N ARG A 79 -1.78 -19.25 -4.67
CA ARG A 79 -2.76 -18.16 -4.55
C ARG A 79 -2.29 -17.10 -3.56
N GLY A 80 -2.57 -15.85 -3.84
CA GLY A 80 -2.38 -14.72 -2.95
C GLY A 80 -3.59 -13.79 -2.96
N ALA A 81 -3.76 -13.05 -1.87
CA ALA A 81 -4.72 -11.97 -1.78
C ALA A 81 -4.03 -10.75 -1.18
N ILE A 82 -4.27 -9.58 -1.75
CA ILE A 82 -3.81 -8.28 -1.26
C ILE A 82 -5.03 -7.58 -0.67
N PHE A 83 -4.99 -7.27 0.61
CA PHE A 83 -6.02 -6.49 1.30
C PHE A 83 -5.58 -5.04 1.39
N ILE A 84 -6.40 -4.13 0.90
CA ILE A 84 -6.16 -2.69 0.96
C ILE A 84 -7.25 -2.05 1.80
N ASN A 85 -6.86 -1.15 2.70
CA ASN A 85 -7.79 -0.42 3.52
C ASN A 85 -8.64 0.51 2.64
N SER A 86 -9.93 0.20 2.56
CA SER A 86 -10.92 0.94 1.77
C SER A 86 -11.06 2.41 2.20
N SER A 87 -10.62 2.78 3.40
CA SER A 87 -10.65 4.15 3.90
C SER A 87 -9.49 5.02 3.40
N LEU A 88 -8.47 4.44 2.74
CA LEU A 88 -7.36 5.20 2.18
C LEU A 88 -7.81 6.07 0.99
N PRO A 89 -7.24 7.27 0.81
CA PRO A 89 -7.35 8.02 -0.44
C PRO A 89 -6.78 7.21 -1.64
N PRO A 90 -7.21 7.49 -2.88
CA PRO A 90 -6.84 6.70 -4.07
C PRO A 90 -5.33 6.49 -4.24
N LEU A 91 -4.53 7.55 -4.17
CA LEU A 91 -3.07 7.44 -4.25
C LEU A 91 -2.50 6.46 -3.21
N TRP A 92 -2.99 6.51 -1.98
CA TRP A 92 -2.49 5.66 -0.90
C TRP A 92 -2.94 4.22 -1.03
N ARG A 93 -4.08 3.96 -1.67
CA ARG A 93 -4.44 2.59 -2.10
C ARG A 93 -3.44 2.07 -3.12
N HIS A 94 -3.09 2.90 -4.10
CA HIS A 94 -2.16 2.51 -5.16
C HIS A 94 -0.74 2.29 -4.63
N PHE A 95 -0.27 3.19 -3.76
CA PHE A 95 0.98 3.03 -3.02
C PHE A 95 0.99 1.70 -2.26
N THR A 96 -0.08 1.43 -1.51
CA THR A 96 -0.22 0.18 -0.74
C THR A 96 -0.22 -1.05 -1.65
N LEU A 97 -0.88 -0.99 -2.81
CA LEU A 97 -0.85 -2.07 -3.79
C LEU A 97 0.58 -2.40 -4.22
N PHE A 98 1.36 -1.39 -4.62
CA PHE A 98 2.75 -1.60 -5.04
C PHE A 98 3.64 -2.10 -3.91
N TYR A 99 3.43 -1.58 -2.70
CA TYR A 99 4.12 -2.03 -1.49
C TYR A 99 3.93 -3.54 -1.27
N GLU A 100 2.68 -4.00 -1.25
CA GLU A 100 2.35 -5.41 -1.05
C GLU A 100 2.80 -6.29 -2.22
N VAL A 101 2.67 -5.82 -3.46
CA VAL A 101 3.17 -6.51 -4.66
C VAL A 101 4.67 -6.73 -4.57
N TYR A 102 5.43 -5.74 -4.12
CA TYR A 102 6.88 -5.87 -3.94
C TYR A 102 7.22 -7.01 -2.97
N HIS A 103 6.53 -7.09 -1.83
CA HIS A 103 6.73 -8.21 -0.89
C HIS A 103 6.40 -9.57 -1.51
N ILE A 104 5.32 -9.68 -2.28
CA ILE A 104 4.94 -10.96 -2.92
C ILE A 104 6.01 -11.44 -3.89
N ILE A 105 6.59 -10.52 -4.67
CA ILE A 105 7.57 -10.81 -5.71
C ILE A 105 8.96 -11.05 -5.11
N ASN A 106 9.43 -10.14 -4.27
CA ASN A 106 10.81 -10.10 -3.81
C ASN A 106 11.02 -10.77 -2.45
N HIS A 107 9.96 -10.95 -1.65
CA HIS A 107 10.02 -11.55 -0.32
C HIS A 107 9.15 -12.83 -0.15
N PRO A 108 9.19 -13.80 -1.10
CA PRO A 108 8.18 -14.86 -1.22
C PRO A 108 8.16 -15.89 -0.07
N LYS A 109 9.14 -15.87 0.83
CA LYS A 109 9.25 -16.81 1.96
C LYS A 109 8.83 -16.20 3.31
N GLY A 110 8.42 -14.92 3.33
CA GLY A 110 7.87 -14.23 4.49
C GLY A 110 8.77 -14.25 5.74
N GLN A 111 8.13 -14.08 6.91
CA GLN A 111 8.80 -13.98 8.22
C GLN A 111 9.72 -15.15 8.57
N ALA A 112 9.35 -16.38 8.20
CA ALA A 112 10.16 -17.56 8.47
C ALA A 112 11.50 -17.58 7.72
N PHE A 113 11.60 -16.86 6.59
CA PHE A 113 12.89 -16.61 5.95
C PHE A 113 13.64 -15.46 6.63
N PHE A 114 12.93 -14.42 7.08
CA PHE A 114 13.51 -13.27 7.76
C PHE A 114 14.24 -13.68 9.05
N GLU A 115 13.61 -14.51 9.89
CA GLU A 115 14.23 -15.06 11.11
C GLU A 115 15.51 -15.87 10.85
N ARG A 116 15.72 -16.32 9.60
CA ARG A 116 16.88 -17.12 9.18
C ARG A 116 17.95 -16.30 8.45
N THR A 117 17.69 -15.01 8.21
CA THR A 117 18.65 -14.09 7.59
C THR A 117 19.12 -13.06 8.63
N LEU A 118 20.40 -12.68 8.61
CA LEU A 118 20.95 -11.64 9.49
C LEU A 118 20.54 -10.21 9.07
N GLN A 119 19.56 -10.05 8.19
CA GLN A 119 19.10 -8.75 7.69
C GLN A 119 17.96 -8.21 8.57
N PRO A 120 17.98 -6.92 8.94
CA PRO A 120 16.94 -6.34 9.77
C PRO A 120 15.63 -6.21 8.97
N LEU A 121 14.49 -6.45 9.64
CA LEU A 121 13.15 -6.30 9.05
C LEU A 121 12.97 -4.92 8.38
N SER A 122 13.51 -3.88 9.01
CA SER A 122 13.45 -2.50 8.53
C SER A 122 14.01 -2.29 7.12
N ARG A 123 14.96 -3.13 6.67
CA ARG A 123 15.52 -3.02 5.32
C ARG A 123 14.51 -3.43 4.26
N PHE A 124 13.76 -4.52 4.50
CA PHE A 124 12.80 -5.04 3.53
C PHE A 124 11.60 -4.09 3.38
N GLU A 125 11.14 -3.52 4.48
CA GLU A 125 10.09 -2.49 4.47
C GLU A 125 10.57 -1.23 3.73
N GLN A 126 11.84 -0.82 3.92
CA GLN A 126 12.43 0.32 3.18
C GLN A 126 12.55 0.05 1.67
N GLU A 127 12.87 -1.19 1.28
CA GLU A 127 12.91 -1.60 -0.12
C GLU A 127 11.51 -1.54 -0.74
N ALA A 128 10.49 -2.09 -0.05
CA ALA A 128 9.10 -2.00 -0.48
C ALA A 128 8.60 -0.55 -0.57
N ASP A 129 8.90 0.29 0.44
CA ASP A 129 8.57 1.72 0.44
C ASP A 129 9.23 2.46 -0.73
N SER A 130 10.52 2.21 -0.97
CA SER A 130 11.27 2.86 -2.05
C SER A 130 10.69 2.50 -3.41
N PHE A 131 10.35 1.22 -3.60
CA PHE A 131 9.69 0.75 -4.82
C PHE A 131 8.30 1.36 -4.98
N ALA A 132 7.47 1.35 -3.93
CA ALA A 132 6.12 1.88 -3.96
C ALA A 132 6.12 3.38 -4.30
N TRP A 133 6.99 4.17 -3.66
CA TRP A 133 7.16 5.58 -3.98
C TRP A 133 7.61 5.80 -5.43
N ALA A 134 8.57 5.01 -5.91
CA ALA A 134 9.02 5.11 -7.29
C ALA A 134 7.94 4.73 -8.31
N ALA A 135 7.05 3.79 -7.96
CA ALA A 135 5.93 3.37 -8.79
C ALA A 135 4.84 4.44 -8.87
N VAL A 136 4.49 5.08 -7.75
CA VAL A 136 3.47 6.15 -7.71
C VAL A 136 4.03 7.56 -7.97
N TRP A 137 5.31 7.67 -8.29
CA TRP A 137 5.99 8.97 -8.44
C TRP A 137 5.34 9.88 -9.49
N PRO A 138 4.96 9.38 -10.68
CA PRO A 138 4.25 10.21 -11.67
C PRO A 138 2.91 10.74 -11.15
N GLU A 139 2.11 9.91 -10.49
CA GLU A 139 0.80 10.24 -9.93
C GLU A 139 0.93 11.29 -8.82
N TRP A 140 1.97 11.17 -7.99
CA TRP A 140 2.30 12.15 -6.96
C TRP A 140 2.61 13.53 -7.55
N ILE A 141 3.50 13.60 -8.55
CA ILE A 141 3.93 14.86 -9.18
C ILE A 141 2.79 15.53 -9.94
N ASP A 142 1.99 14.75 -10.68
CA ASP A 142 0.92 15.29 -11.52
C ASP A 142 -0.24 15.83 -10.65
N GLY A 143 -0.32 15.43 -9.38
CA GLY A 143 -1.40 15.81 -8.47
C GLY A 143 -2.76 15.23 -8.88
N ASP A 144 -2.74 14.24 -9.77
CA ASP A 144 -3.92 13.58 -10.30
C ASP A 144 -4.13 12.23 -9.62
N TYR A 145 -5.14 12.21 -8.75
CA TYR A 145 -5.48 11.06 -7.91
C TYR A 145 -6.87 10.51 -8.24
N ARG A 146 -7.50 10.92 -9.36
CA ARG A 146 -8.95 10.78 -9.54
C ARG A 146 -9.39 9.59 -10.39
N ASP A 147 -8.47 9.00 -11.16
CA ASP A 147 -8.84 8.08 -12.25
C ASP A 147 -8.43 6.60 -12.04
N TRP A 148 -8.08 6.18 -10.81
CA TRP A 148 -7.51 4.84 -10.55
C TRP A 148 -8.11 4.15 -9.31
#